data_AF-A0A7S4IKX1-F1
#
_entry.id   AF-A0A7S4IKX1-F1
#
_cell.length_a   1.000
_cell.length_b   1.000
_cell.length_c   1.000
_cell.angle_alpha   90.00
_cell.angle_beta   90.00
_cell.angle_gamma   90.00
#
_symmetry.space_group_name_H-M   'P 1'
#
loop_
_entity.id
_entity.type
_entity.pdbx_description
1 polymer ?
#
loop_
_entity_poly.entity_id
_entity_poly.type
_entity_poly.pdbx_seq_one_letter_code
_entity_poly.pdbx_strand_id
1 'polypeptide(L)'
;MLFLPRGGHSNGVNATGGVMISSMPPPRLAFCLAVQALRAALGATLLYYGILFLVYTHSVLELLLNALALAFVISIDELVFETLAPSKVWRLVAKASPLMAPSPPRWHSLDLVAVLKLTAALSVIVSTVFAVLHPQVRIMVEARDAICAGDQDFVFTDSGVAGISWAYPGTPDEQSELSRSWSSLRNFPDGLPPHLPQYNDATIAGFSYGGQILESLLQQVGRDYWRENCTGCTNFSPAAGS
;
A
#
# COMPACT_ATOMS: atom_id res chain seq x y z
N MET A 1 -21.76 22.64 24.37
CA MET A 1 -22.18 24.06 24.45
C MET A 1 -20.94 24.92 24.65
N LEU A 2 -20.41 25.49 23.56
CA LEU A 2 -19.26 26.39 23.61
C LEU A 2 -19.78 27.81 23.90
N PHE A 3 -19.52 28.32 25.10
CA PHE A 3 -19.75 29.72 25.46
C PHE A 3 -18.73 30.58 24.71
N LEU A 4 -19.14 31.19 23.60
CA LEU A 4 -18.35 32.24 22.93
C LEU A 4 -18.77 33.60 23.49
N PRO A 5 -17.87 34.35 24.14
CA PRO A 5 -18.20 35.67 24.71
C PRO A 5 -18.46 36.67 23.58
N ARG A 6 -19.64 37.30 23.62
CA ARG A 6 -20.09 38.35 22.70
C ARG A 6 -19.46 39.68 23.12
N GLY A 7 -18.83 40.37 22.15
CA GLY A 7 -17.95 41.51 22.36
C GLY A 7 -18.61 42.80 22.86
N GLY A 8 -17.93 43.44 23.82
CA GLY A 8 -17.98 44.88 24.06
C GLY A 8 -16.60 45.45 23.74
N HIS A 9 -16.52 46.39 22.79
CA HIS A 9 -15.29 47.07 22.41
C HIS A 9 -14.86 48.01 23.55
N SER A 10 -13.99 47.53 24.44
CA SER A 10 -13.26 48.36 25.39
C SER A 10 -11.78 48.29 25.00
N ASN A 11 -11.26 49.39 24.45
CA ASN A 11 -9.81 49.59 24.32
C ASN A 11 -9.26 49.90 25.72
N GLY A 12 -9.14 48.86 26.56
CA GLY A 12 -8.44 48.95 27.83
C GLY A 12 -6.93 48.98 27.59
N VAL A 13 -6.32 50.15 27.67
CA VAL A 13 -4.86 50.29 27.75
C VAL A 13 -4.45 49.73 29.10
N ASN A 14 -3.74 48.60 29.09
CA ASN A 14 -3.19 48.02 30.31
C ASN A 14 -2.05 48.92 30.83
N ALA A 15 -1.90 49.06 32.16
CA ALA A 15 -0.96 50.00 32.80
C ALA A 15 0.53 49.77 32.43
N THR A 16 0.84 48.67 31.74
CA THR A 16 2.17 48.24 31.29
C THR A 16 2.46 48.53 29.80
N GLY A 17 1.57 49.22 29.08
CA GLY A 17 1.79 49.60 27.67
C GLY A 17 1.60 48.45 26.66
N GLY A 18 1.09 47.29 27.09
CA GLY A 18 0.76 46.17 26.21
C GLY A 18 -0.59 46.36 25.51
N VAL A 19 -0.59 46.27 24.17
CA VAL A 19 -1.83 46.28 23.37
C VAL A 19 -2.51 44.91 23.49
N MET A 20 -3.57 44.81 24.29
CA MET A 20 -4.42 43.62 24.36
C MET A 20 -5.55 43.68 23.32
N ILE A 21 -5.61 42.69 22.44
CA ILE A 21 -6.67 42.57 21.43
C ILE A 21 -7.93 42.01 22.11
N SER A 22 -8.86 42.89 22.48
CA SER A 22 -10.03 42.54 23.33
C SER A 22 -11.19 41.86 22.58
N SER A 23 -11.28 41.93 21.25
CA SER A 23 -12.19 41.06 20.48
C SER A 23 -11.81 41.06 19.00
N MET A 24 -11.95 39.90 18.33
CA MET A 24 -11.86 39.82 16.87
C MET A 24 -13.27 39.80 16.27
N PRO A 25 -13.51 40.54 15.18
CA PRO A 25 -14.79 40.50 14.50
C PRO A 25 -15.02 39.10 13.87
N PRO A 26 -16.26 38.57 13.94
CA PRO A 26 -16.60 37.23 13.47
C PRO A 26 -16.19 36.90 12.01
N PRO A 27 -16.22 37.81 11.02
CA PRO A 27 -15.76 37.47 9.66
C PRO A 27 -14.26 37.17 9.59
N ARG A 28 -13.43 37.83 10.41
CA ARG A 28 -11.98 37.56 10.45
C ARG A 28 -11.71 36.21 11.12
N LEU A 29 -12.45 35.90 12.19
CA LEU A 29 -12.39 34.58 12.83
C LEU A 29 -12.83 33.48 11.85
N ALA A 30 -13.93 33.68 11.12
CA ALA A 30 -14.41 32.73 10.12
C ALA A 30 -13.38 32.51 9.00
N PHE A 31 -12.73 33.58 8.52
CA PHE A 31 -11.65 33.48 7.53
C PHE A 31 -10.45 32.70 8.08
N CYS A 32 -9.98 33.03 9.29
CA CYS A 32 -8.89 32.29 9.93
C CYS A 32 -9.24 30.81 10.13
N LEU A 33 -10.46 30.51 10.60
CA LEU A 33 -10.94 29.14 10.77
C LEU A 33 -11.05 28.41 9.42
N ALA A 34 -11.50 29.07 8.36
CA ALA A 34 -11.56 28.50 7.01
C ALA A 34 -10.16 28.17 6.47
N VAL A 35 -9.19 29.06 6.65
CA VAL A 35 -7.79 28.80 6.26
C VAL A 35 -7.20 27.63 7.06
N GLN A 36 -7.45 27.57 8.37
CA GLN A 36 -6.98 26.46 9.20
C GLN A 36 -7.67 25.14 8.86
N ALA A 37 -8.96 25.16 8.54
CA ALA A 37 -9.70 23.99 8.07
C ALA A 37 -9.16 23.51 6.72
N LEU A 38 -8.85 24.41 5.78
CA LEU A 38 -8.22 24.08 4.51
C LEU A 38 -6.84 23.43 4.73
N ARG A 39 -6.01 24.01 5.60
CA ARG A 39 -4.69 23.43 5.94
C ARG A 39 -4.82 22.05 6.57
N ALA A 40 -5.79 21.87 7.48
CA ALA A 40 -6.07 20.57 8.09
C ALA A 40 -6.57 19.55 7.06
N ALA A 41 -7.41 19.97 6.11
CA ALA A 41 -7.89 19.11 5.02
C ALA A 41 -6.75 18.66 4.11
N LEU A 42 -5.85 19.58 3.71
CA LEU A 42 -4.65 19.24 2.93
C LEU A 42 -3.76 18.24 3.69
N GLY A 43 -3.51 18.48 4.98
CA GLY A 43 -2.77 17.55 5.83
C GLY A 43 -3.43 16.18 5.94
N ALA A 44 -4.76 16.12 6.08
CA ALA A 44 -5.51 14.88 6.12
C ALA A 44 -5.48 14.12 4.79
N THR A 45 -5.59 14.82 3.66
CA THR A 45 -5.44 14.20 2.34
C THR A 45 -4.04 13.64 2.14
N LEU A 46 -2.99 14.39 2.50
CA LEU A 46 -1.60 13.91 2.43
C LEU A 46 -1.37 12.70 3.34
N LEU A 47 -1.94 12.70 4.53
CA LEU A 47 -1.86 11.56 5.43
C LEU A 47 -2.54 10.31 4.84
N TYR A 48 -3.75 10.47 4.30
CA TYR A 48 -4.50 9.37 3.69
C TYR A 48 -3.77 8.78 2.48
N TYR A 49 -3.37 9.62 1.53
CA TYR A 49 -2.62 9.17 0.35
C TYR A 49 -1.23 8.65 0.71
N GLY A 50 -0.57 9.22 1.73
CA GLY A 50 0.72 8.74 2.22
C GLY A 50 0.63 7.35 2.85
N ILE A 51 -0.42 7.07 3.63
CA ILE A 51 -0.69 5.74 4.17
C ILE A 51 -0.95 4.74 3.04
N LEU A 52 -1.81 5.10 2.08
CA LEU A 52 -2.14 4.23 0.95
C LEU A 52 -0.89 3.93 0.12
N PHE A 53 -0.09 4.96 -0.16
CA PHE A 53 1.17 4.83 -0.87
C PHE A 53 2.17 3.91 -0.14
N LEU A 54 2.32 4.07 1.18
CA LEU A 54 3.18 3.22 2.00
C LEU A 54 2.80 1.74 1.93
N VAL A 55 1.51 1.43 1.85
CA VAL A 55 1.03 0.04 1.81
C VAL A 55 1.19 -0.59 0.42
N TYR A 56 0.98 0.17 -0.65
CA TYR A 56 1.07 -0.38 -2.02
C TYR A 56 2.48 -0.41 -2.61
N THR A 57 3.45 0.26 -1.97
CA THR A 57 4.82 0.32 -2.50
C THR A 57 5.62 -0.93 -2.12
N HIS A 58 6.10 -1.68 -3.12
CA HIS A 58 6.96 -2.86 -2.91
C HIS A 58 8.45 -2.52 -2.83
N SER A 59 8.88 -1.34 -3.30
CA SER A 59 10.29 -0.94 -3.36
C SER A 59 10.64 0.10 -2.29
N VAL A 60 11.61 -0.22 -1.44
CA VAL A 60 12.12 0.71 -0.41
C VAL A 60 12.69 2.00 -1.03
N LEU A 61 13.22 1.94 -2.25
CA LEU A 61 13.76 3.10 -2.96
C LEU A 61 12.68 4.13 -3.29
N GLU A 62 11.50 3.67 -3.72
CA GLU A 62 10.36 4.54 -4.05
C GLU A 62 9.82 5.25 -2.80
N LEU A 63 9.84 4.57 -1.65
CA LEU A 63 9.50 5.18 -0.36
C LEU A 63 10.48 6.31 0.00
N LEU A 64 11.78 6.08 -0.18
CA LEU A 64 12.81 7.07 0.16
C LEU A 64 12.74 8.30 -0.74
N LEU A 65 12.55 8.12 -2.05
CA LEU A 65 12.45 9.21 -3.01
C LEU A 65 11.23 10.10 -2.73
N ASN A 66 10.09 9.50 -2.37
CA ASN A 66 8.88 10.28 -2.02
C ASN A 66 9.03 11.02 -0.68
N ALA A 67 9.66 10.41 0.33
CA ALA A 67 9.96 11.09 1.58
C ALA A 67 10.88 12.30 1.37
N LEU A 68 11.91 12.15 0.52
CA LEU A 68 12.82 13.23 0.14
C LEU A 68 12.08 14.35 -0.60
N ALA A 69 11.21 14.01 -1.54
CA ALA A 69 10.42 14.99 -2.29
C ALA A 69 9.47 15.78 -1.38
N LEU A 70 8.80 15.12 -0.42
CA LEU A 70 7.92 15.79 0.54
C LEU A 70 8.71 16.73 1.47
N ALA A 71 9.88 16.29 1.96
CA ALA A 71 10.76 17.14 2.76
C ALA A 71 11.18 18.39 1.99
N PHE A 72 11.50 18.25 0.70
CA PHE A 72 11.84 19.37 -0.17
C PHE A 72 10.66 20.34 -0.38
N VAL A 73 9.45 19.82 -0.61
CA VAL A 73 8.23 20.65 -0.75
C VAL A 73 7.95 21.47 0.52
N ILE A 74 8.14 20.88 1.71
CA ILE A 74 7.97 21.59 2.98
C ILE A 74 8.98 22.75 3.10
N SER A 75 10.25 22.50 2.77
CA SER A 75 11.28 23.55 2.79
C SER A 75 10.99 24.67 1.78
N ILE A 76 10.44 24.32 0.60
CA ILE A 76 10.02 25.33 -0.37
C ILE A 76 8.83 26.15 0.17
N ASP A 77 7.84 25.53 0.80
CA ASP A 77 6.69 26.25 1.36
C ASP A 77 7.14 27.30 2.39
N GLU A 78 8.11 26.95 3.24
CA GLU A 78 8.72 27.89 4.20
C GLU A 78 9.43 29.06 3.50
N LEU A 79 10.20 28.78 2.44
CA LEU A 79 10.96 29.79 1.70
C LEU A 79 10.05 30.68 0.85
N VAL A 80 8.99 30.11 0.28
CA VAL A 80 7.94 30.84 -0.43
C VAL A 80 7.18 31.75 0.55
N PHE A 81 6.88 31.27 1.75
CA PHE A 81 6.28 32.11 2.78
C PHE A 81 7.20 33.26 3.18
N GLU A 82 8.49 32.99 3.36
CA GLU A 82 9.49 34.02 3.71
C GLU A 82 9.62 35.11 2.63
N THR A 83 9.62 34.72 1.36
CA THR A 83 9.78 35.63 0.22
C THR A 83 8.51 36.38 -0.15
N LEU A 84 7.34 35.74 -0.07
CA LEU A 84 6.06 36.36 -0.42
C LEU A 84 5.44 37.17 0.73
N ALA A 85 5.86 36.94 1.99
CA ALA A 85 5.36 37.69 3.12
C ALA A 85 5.81 39.18 3.04
N PRO A 86 4.87 40.14 2.91
CA PRO A 86 5.23 41.55 2.84
C PRO A 86 5.96 42.00 4.10
N SER A 87 6.94 42.92 3.99
CA SER A 87 7.72 43.44 5.14
C SER A 87 6.85 44.11 6.22
N LYS A 88 5.59 44.43 5.90
CA LYS A 88 4.58 44.90 6.85
C LYS A 88 4.04 43.77 7.73
N VAL A 89 3.83 42.57 7.16
CA VAL A 89 3.43 41.37 7.90
C VAL A 89 4.55 40.92 8.83
N TRP A 90 5.80 40.94 8.37
CA TRP A 90 6.97 40.67 9.21
C TRP A 90 7.05 41.58 10.44
N ARG A 91 6.86 42.90 10.26
CA ARG A 91 6.80 43.84 11.39
C ARG A 91 5.60 43.60 12.30
N LEU A 92 4.48 43.13 11.75
CA LEU A 92 3.30 42.81 12.53
C LEU A 92 3.51 41.52 13.36
N VAL A 93 4.11 40.50 12.76
CA VAL A 93 4.45 39.23 13.41
C VAL A 93 5.55 39.44 14.45
N ALA A 94 6.59 40.22 14.13
CA ALA A 94 7.66 40.55 15.08
C ALA A 94 7.19 41.40 16.26
N LYS A 95 6.15 42.23 16.07
CA LYS A 95 5.52 43.02 17.15
C LYS A 95 4.35 42.30 17.82
N ALA A 96 3.87 41.20 17.25
CA ALA A 96 2.87 40.37 17.88
C ALA A 96 3.56 39.65 19.04
N SER A 97 3.43 40.19 20.24
CA SER A 97 3.73 39.45 21.46
C SER A 97 3.01 38.10 21.38
N PRO A 98 3.67 36.98 21.71
CA PRO A 98 3.05 35.66 21.65
C PRO A 98 1.70 35.75 22.34
N LEU A 99 0.62 35.51 21.58
CA LEU A 99 -0.72 35.52 22.15
C LEU A 99 -0.65 34.54 23.33
N MET A 100 -0.88 35.05 24.54
CA MET A 100 -0.96 34.23 25.73
C MET A 100 -2.15 33.30 25.50
N ALA A 101 -1.88 32.14 24.89
CA ALA A 101 -2.87 31.11 24.71
C ALA A 101 -3.36 30.76 26.11
N PRO A 102 -4.68 30.72 26.34
CA PRO A 102 -5.19 30.25 27.62
C PRO A 102 -4.54 28.90 27.90
N SER A 103 -3.96 28.75 29.09
CA SER A 103 -3.32 27.50 29.47
C SER A 103 -4.33 26.38 29.23
N PRO A 104 -3.92 25.32 28.50
CA PRO A 104 -4.83 24.21 28.23
C PRO A 104 -5.37 23.69 29.56
N PRO A 105 -6.62 23.22 29.60
CA PRO A 105 -7.20 22.69 30.83
C PRO A 105 -6.30 21.56 31.33
N ARG A 106 -5.64 21.81 32.47
CA ARG A 106 -4.79 20.83 33.14
C ARG A 106 -5.70 19.91 33.94
N TRP A 107 -5.89 18.70 33.46
CA TRP A 107 -6.60 17.68 34.21
C TRP A 107 -5.56 16.82 34.94
N HIS A 108 -5.52 16.91 36.27
CA HIS A 108 -4.64 16.10 37.11
C HIS A 108 -3.14 16.19 36.70
N SER A 109 -2.66 17.41 36.46
CA SER A 109 -1.28 17.73 36.01
C SER A 109 -0.90 17.22 34.60
N LEU A 110 -1.81 16.58 33.88
CA LEU A 110 -1.60 16.15 32.49
C LEU A 110 -2.09 17.23 31.52
N ASP A 111 -1.30 17.47 30.47
CA ASP A 111 -1.70 18.33 29.36
C ASP A 111 -2.64 17.55 28.43
N LEU A 112 -3.93 17.86 28.51
CA LEU A 112 -4.98 17.20 27.74
C LEU A 112 -4.72 17.29 26.22
N VAL A 113 -4.09 18.37 25.74
CA VAL A 113 -3.80 18.56 24.32
C VAL A 113 -2.69 17.60 23.88
N ALA A 114 -1.66 17.44 24.70
CA ALA A 114 -0.59 16.48 24.43
C ALA A 114 -1.12 15.04 24.43
N VAL A 115 -1.96 14.70 25.40
CA VAL A 115 -2.61 13.39 25.48
C VAL A 115 -3.48 13.15 24.26
N LEU A 116 -4.33 14.10 23.86
CA LEU A 116 -5.20 13.96 22.69
C LEU A 116 -4.39 13.78 21.39
N LYS A 117 -3.27 14.50 21.24
CA LYS A 117 -2.38 14.34 20.08
C LYS A 117 -1.74 12.95 20.06
N LEU A 118 -1.24 12.49 21.21
CA LEU A 118 -0.61 11.18 21.34
C LEU A 118 -1.62 10.05 21.05
N THR A 119 -2.82 10.13 21.65
CA THR A 119 -3.86 9.12 21.45
C THR A 119 -4.38 9.12 20.02
N ALA A 120 -4.53 10.29 19.39
CA ALA A 120 -4.88 10.39 17.97
C ALA A 120 -3.78 9.80 17.07
N ALA A 121 -2.50 10.05 17.36
CA ALA A 121 -1.41 9.46 16.58
C ALA A 121 -1.39 7.93 16.72
N LEU A 122 -1.54 7.42 17.95
CA LEU A 122 -1.58 5.98 18.22
C LEU A 122 -2.79 5.32 17.54
N SER A 123 -3.98 5.97 17.59
CA SER A 123 -5.18 5.44 16.96
C SER A 123 -5.06 5.37 15.45
N VAL A 124 -4.43 6.36 14.80
CA VAL A 124 -4.15 6.32 13.36
C VAL A 124 -3.20 5.18 13.00
N ILE A 125 -2.13 4.98 13.77
CA ILE A 125 -1.18 3.87 13.54
C ILE A 125 -1.90 2.52 13.67
N VAL A 126 -2.60 2.31 14.78
CA VAL A 126 -3.35 1.08 15.05
C VAL A 126 -4.38 0.83 13.94
N SER A 127 -5.19 1.83 13.62
CA SER A 127 -6.18 1.73 12.54
C SER A 127 -5.54 1.37 11.20
N THR A 128 -4.38 1.94 10.88
CA THR A 128 -3.68 1.66 9.61
C THR A 128 -3.17 0.22 9.56
N VAL A 129 -2.59 -0.27 10.65
CA VAL A 129 -2.09 -1.65 10.76
C VAL A 129 -3.24 -2.66 10.59
N PHE A 130 -4.36 -2.45 11.28
CA PHE A 130 -5.46 -3.39 11.25
C PHE A 130 -6.31 -3.29 9.98
N ALA A 131 -6.61 -2.08 9.49
CA ALA A 131 -7.51 -1.89 8.36
C ALA A 131 -6.83 -2.09 7.00
N VAL A 132 -5.54 -1.77 6.88
CA VAL A 132 -4.86 -1.71 5.58
C VAL A 132 -3.70 -2.70 5.49
N LEU A 133 -2.82 -2.74 6.50
CA LEU A 133 -1.61 -3.58 6.43
C LEU A 133 -1.92 -5.07 6.58
N HIS A 134 -2.71 -5.45 7.59
CA HIS A 134 -3.03 -6.85 7.86
C HIS A 134 -3.67 -7.62 6.68
N PRO A 135 -4.71 -7.09 5.98
CA PRO A 135 -5.27 -7.80 4.83
C PRO A 135 -4.26 -7.94 3.68
N GLN A 136 -3.42 -6.94 3.44
CA GLN A 136 -2.40 -7.00 2.38
C GLN A 136 -1.33 -8.05 2.67
N VAL A 137 -0.84 -8.11 3.91
CA VAL A 137 0.11 -9.15 4.32
C VAL A 137 -0.51 -10.54 4.16
N ARG A 138 -1.77 -10.72 4.51
CA ARG A 138 -2.47 -12.01 4.33
C ARG A 138 -2.52 -12.42 2.86
N ILE A 139 -2.88 -11.51 1.96
CA ILE A 139 -2.92 -11.80 0.52
C ILE A 139 -1.52 -12.15 -0.01
N MET A 140 -0.48 -11.45 0.42
CA MET A 140 0.89 -11.77 0.00
C MET A 140 1.37 -13.12 0.54
N VAL A 141 1.03 -13.45 1.79
CA VAL A 141 1.35 -14.76 2.38
C VAL A 141 0.55 -15.87 1.70
N GLU A 142 -0.73 -15.66 1.44
CA GLU A 142 -1.59 -16.63 0.76
C GLU A 142 -1.15 -16.83 -0.69
N ALA A 143 -0.74 -15.78 -1.40
CA ALA A 143 -0.19 -15.90 -2.75
C ALA A 143 1.16 -16.62 -2.74
N ARG A 144 2.04 -16.29 -1.79
CA ARG A 144 3.31 -17.01 -1.59
C ARG A 144 3.04 -18.48 -1.32
N ASP A 145 2.11 -18.76 -0.41
CA ASP A 145 1.75 -20.11 -0.04
C ASP A 145 1.04 -20.80 -1.22
N ALA A 146 0.25 -20.14 -2.06
CA ALA A 146 -0.31 -20.76 -3.26
C ALA A 146 0.77 -21.11 -4.31
N ILE A 147 1.83 -20.29 -4.42
CA ILE A 147 2.95 -20.52 -5.34
C ILE A 147 3.93 -21.57 -4.78
N CYS A 148 4.12 -21.61 -3.46
CA CYS A 148 5.14 -22.41 -2.78
C CYS A 148 4.59 -23.60 -1.97
N ALA A 149 3.27 -23.71 -1.77
CA ALA A 149 2.61 -24.86 -1.18
C ALA A 149 2.49 -25.92 -2.27
N GLY A 150 3.60 -26.60 -2.48
CA GLY A 150 3.74 -27.70 -3.40
C GLY A 150 5.01 -28.44 -3.06
N ASP A 151 5.42 -29.32 -3.97
CA ASP A 151 6.69 -30.00 -3.85
C ASP A 151 7.82 -28.98 -4.06
N GLN A 152 8.58 -28.67 -2.99
CA GLN A 152 9.72 -27.75 -3.03
C GLN A 152 11.03 -28.47 -3.36
N ASP A 153 11.00 -29.80 -3.48
CA ASP A 153 12.17 -30.61 -3.80
C ASP A 153 12.45 -30.62 -5.31
N PHE A 154 12.57 -29.44 -5.94
CA PHE A 154 13.04 -29.33 -7.31
C PHE A 154 14.14 -28.28 -7.43
N VAL A 155 15.15 -28.60 -8.21
CA VAL A 155 16.22 -27.69 -8.62
C VAL A 155 15.82 -27.13 -9.97
N PHE A 156 15.69 -25.81 -10.07
CA PHE A 156 15.51 -25.15 -11.37
C PHE A 156 16.80 -24.44 -11.80
N THR A 157 17.05 -24.40 -13.09
CA THR A 157 18.16 -23.67 -13.71
C THR A 157 17.59 -22.76 -14.79
N ASP A 158 17.89 -21.45 -14.69
CA ASP A 158 17.66 -20.51 -15.78
C ASP A 158 18.93 -20.45 -16.63
N SER A 159 18.93 -21.25 -17.69
CA SER A 159 19.97 -21.15 -18.71
C SER A 159 19.54 -20.08 -19.70
N GLY A 160 20.17 -18.91 -19.67
CA GLY A 160 19.82 -17.72 -20.46
C GLY A 160 19.75 -17.88 -22.00
N VAL A 161 19.91 -19.10 -22.52
CA VAL A 161 19.76 -19.46 -23.94
C VAL A 161 18.75 -20.61 -24.18
N ALA A 162 18.41 -21.41 -23.17
CA ALA A 162 17.64 -22.65 -23.33
C ALA A 162 16.30 -22.69 -22.55
N GLY A 163 15.93 -21.62 -21.86
CA GLY A 163 14.71 -21.57 -21.06
C GLY A 163 14.86 -22.20 -19.68
N ILE A 164 13.77 -22.15 -18.92
CA ILE A 164 13.72 -22.62 -17.53
C ILE A 164 13.62 -24.14 -17.55
N SER A 165 14.55 -24.82 -16.87
CA SER A 165 14.56 -26.27 -16.70
C SER A 165 14.47 -26.62 -15.21
N TRP A 166 13.81 -27.73 -14.86
CA TRP A 166 13.68 -28.21 -13.48
C TRP A 166 13.98 -29.71 -13.36
N ALA A 167 14.56 -30.13 -12.23
CA ALA A 167 14.90 -31.52 -11.92
C ALA A 167 14.70 -31.82 -10.42
N TYR A 168 14.26 -33.02 -10.07
CA TYR A 168 14.10 -33.46 -8.68
C TYR A 168 15.40 -34.11 -8.17
N PRO A 169 15.85 -33.84 -6.93
CA PRO A 169 17.00 -34.50 -6.35
C PRO A 169 16.62 -35.98 -6.11
N GLY A 170 17.18 -36.88 -6.92
CA GLY A 170 17.06 -38.31 -6.68
C GLY A 170 17.79 -38.69 -5.40
N THR A 171 17.12 -39.37 -4.47
CA THR A 171 17.83 -40.02 -3.36
C THR A 171 18.79 -41.07 -3.94
N PRO A 172 20.06 -41.14 -3.51
CA PRO A 172 21.08 -42.00 -4.12
C PRO A 172 20.76 -43.50 -4.12
N ASP A 173 19.88 -43.94 -3.22
CA ASP A 173 19.62 -45.35 -3.01
C ASP A 173 18.17 -45.70 -3.42
N GLU A 174 18.05 -46.61 -4.41
CA GLU A 174 16.94 -47.56 -4.61
C GLU A 174 15.76 -47.29 -5.60
N GLN A 175 15.77 -46.31 -6.51
CA GLN A 175 14.58 -46.09 -7.41
C GLN A 175 14.84 -45.74 -8.90
N SER A 176 15.86 -46.29 -9.55
CA SER A 176 16.17 -45.97 -10.97
C SER A 176 15.08 -46.34 -11.99
N GLU A 177 14.18 -47.29 -11.71
CA GLU A 177 13.09 -47.68 -12.62
C GLU A 177 11.70 -47.25 -12.15
N LEU A 178 11.42 -47.29 -10.85
CA LEU A 178 10.13 -46.87 -10.29
C LEU A 178 9.98 -45.33 -10.30
N SER A 179 11.03 -44.54 -10.02
CA SER A 179 10.92 -43.08 -10.10
C SER A 179 10.71 -42.55 -11.53
N ARG A 180 11.17 -43.27 -12.57
CA ARG A 180 10.82 -42.95 -13.97
C ARG A 180 9.33 -43.16 -14.25
N SER A 181 8.70 -44.14 -13.59
CA SER A 181 7.25 -44.38 -13.70
C SER A 181 6.44 -43.33 -12.93
N TRP A 182 6.85 -43.00 -11.70
CA TRP A 182 6.11 -42.03 -10.86
C TRP A 182 6.30 -40.56 -11.25
N SER A 183 7.41 -40.19 -11.89
CA SER A 183 7.59 -38.85 -12.48
C SER A 183 6.65 -38.58 -13.65
N SER A 184 6.14 -39.63 -14.30
CA SER A 184 5.08 -39.51 -15.31
C SER A 184 3.66 -39.37 -14.72
N LEU A 185 3.48 -39.73 -13.44
CA LEU A 185 2.18 -39.64 -12.73
C LEU A 185 2.06 -38.42 -11.82
N ARG A 186 3.18 -37.79 -11.45
CA ARG A 186 3.23 -36.66 -10.53
C ARG A 186 3.67 -35.41 -11.27
N ASN A 187 2.72 -34.71 -11.89
CA ASN A 187 2.61 -33.23 -11.92
C ASN A 187 1.71 -32.75 -13.05
N PHE A 188 0.43 -33.13 -12.95
CA PHE A 188 -0.65 -32.47 -13.66
C PHE A 188 -1.80 -32.35 -12.65
N PRO A 189 -2.35 -31.15 -12.39
CA PRO A 189 -3.43 -30.94 -11.41
C PRO A 189 -4.73 -31.71 -11.74
N ASP A 190 -4.76 -32.35 -12.90
CA ASP A 190 -5.79 -33.22 -13.44
C ASP A 190 -5.51 -34.73 -13.25
N GLY A 191 -4.36 -35.14 -12.71
CA GLY A 191 -4.06 -36.54 -12.36
C GLY A 191 -4.05 -37.52 -13.54
N LEU A 192 -4.09 -37.00 -14.77
CA LEU A 192 -4.05 -37.79 -16.00
C LEU A 192 -2.60 -37.96 -16.47
N PRO A 193 -2.24 -39.15 -16.97
CA PRO A 193 -0.92 -39.35 -17.56
C PRO A 193 -0.75 -38.41 -18.76
N PRO A 194 0.46 -37.89 -19.03
CA PRO A 194 0.71 -37.10 -20.21
C PRO A 194 0.38 -37.95 -21.43
N HIS A 195 -0.68 -37.57 -22.16
CA HIS A 195 -0.82 -37.99 -23.54
C HIS A 195 0.33 -37.33 -24.29
N LEU A 196 1.48 -38.01 -24.36
CA LEU A 196 2.52 -37.64 -25.29
C LEU A 196 1.86 -37.62 -26.67
N PRO A 197 1.75 -36.46 -27.33
CA PRO A 197 1.36 -36.46 -28.72
C PRO A 197 2.36 -37.38 -29.41
N GLN A 198 1.87 -38.46 -30.01
CA GLN A 198 2.68 -39.34 -30.83
C GLN A 198 3.36 -38.44 -31.87
N TYR A 199 4.65 -38.23 -31.66
CA TYR A 199 5.41 -37.27 -32.43
C TYR A 199 5.81 -37.98 -33.72
N ASN A 200 5.03 -37.73 -34.76
CA ASN A 200 5.34 -38.24 -36.09
C ASN A 200 6.52 -37.40 -36.60
N ASP A 201 7.67 -38.04 -36.83
CA ASP A 201 8.95 -37.42 -37.26
C ASP A 201 8.87 -36.56 -38.54
N ALA A 202 7.72 -36.50 -39.21
CA ALA A 202 7.53 -35.77 -40.45
C ALA A 202 7.26 -34.25 -40.29
N THR A 203 7.18 -33.70 -39.07
CA THR A 203 6.65 -32.33 -38.86
C THR A 203 7.60 -31.33 -38.15
N ILE A 204 8.92 -31.57 -38.17
CA ILE A 204 9.91 -30.73 -37.45
C ILE A 204 10.31 -29.45 -38.24
N ALA A 205 9.74 -29.19 -39.41
CA ALA A 205 10.25 -28.12 -40.28
C ALA A 205 9.67 -26.71 -40.04
N GLY A 206 8.88 -26.43 -39.00
CA GLY A 206 8.25 -25.10 -38.93
C GLY A 206 7.65 -24.57 -37.62
N PHE A 207 7.73 -25.26 -36.49
CA PHE A 207 7.09 -24.75 -35.27
C PHE A 207 8.06 -23.96 -34.38
N SER A 208 7.79 -22.66 -34.25
CA SER A 208 8.43 -21.76 -33.30
C SER A 208 8.09 -22.19 -31.87
N TYR A 209 9.12 -22.56 -31.12
CA TYR A 209 9.04 -23.02 -29.72
C TYR A 209 8.21 -22.08 -28.82
N GLY A 210 8.25 -20.77 -29.11
CA GLY A 210 7.45 -19.77 -28.39
C GLY A 210 5.93 -19.95 -28.55
N GLY A 211 5.47 -20.44 -29.70
CA GLY A 211 4.04 -20.68 -29.94
C GLY A 211 3.49 -21.84 -29.10
N GLN A 212 4.27 -22.91 -28.93
CA GLN A 212 3.86 -24.07 -28.14
C GLN A 212 3.84 -23.78 -26.64
N ILE A 213 4.81 -23.00 -26.14
CA ILE A 213 4.82 -22.55 -24.73
C ILE A 213 3.64 -21.61 -24.46
N LEU A 214 3.35 -20.69 -25.37
CA LEU A 214 2.21 -19.78 -25.21
C LEU A 214 0.88 -20.52 -25.22
N GLU A 215 0.71 -21.53 -26.10
CA GLU A 215 -0.50 -22.35 -26.11
C GLU A 215 -0.65 -23.19 -24.85
N SER A 216 0.43 -23.79 -24.35
CA SER A 216 0.37 -24.61 -23.14
C SER A 216 0.13 -23.77 -21.88
N LEU A 217 0.70 -22.57 -21.79
CA LEU A 217 0.39 -21.60 -20.73
C LEU A 217 -1.05 -21.08 -20.82
N LEU A 218 -1.55 -20.76 -22.03
CA LEU A 218 -2.95 -20.33 -22.21
C LEU A 218 -3.94 -21.46 -21.87
N GLN A 219 -3.59 -22.71 -22.17
CA GLN A 219 -4.40 -23.87 -21.78
C GLN A 219 -4.39 -24.15 -20.28
N GLN A 220 -3.32 -23.81 -19.56
CA GLN A 220 -3.28 -23.91 -18.09
C GLN A 220 -4.08 -22.78 -17.44
N VAL A 221 -3.81 -21.52 -17.82
CA VAL A 221 -4.49 -20.34 -17.25
C VAL A 221 -5.99 -20.33 -17.58
N GLY A 222 -6.38 -20.82 -18.76
CA GLY A 222 -7.78 -20.91 -19.14
C GLY A 222 -8.57 -21.95 -18.34
N ARG A 223 -7.96 -23.07 -17.93
CA ARG A 223 -8.69 -24.22 -17.41
C ARG A 223 -9.20 -24.02 -15.98
N ASP A 224 -8.45 -23.29 -15.16
CA ASP A 224 -8.83 -23.03 -13.76
C ASP A 224 -9.96 -22.00 -13.66
N TYR A 225 -9.97 -20.98 -14.54
CA TYR A 225 -11.07 -20.02 -14.64
C TYR A 225 -12.41 -20.67 -15.02
N TRP A 226 -12.38 -21.69 -15.90
CA TRP A 226 -13.57 -22.44 -16.28
C TRP A 226 -14.04 -23.43 -15.22
N ARG A 227 -13.14 -23.96 -14.37
CA ARG A 227 -13.48 -24.98 -13.37
C ARG A 227 -14.29 -24.42 -12.20
N GLU A 228 -14.06 -23.16 -11.81
CA GLU A 228 -14.79 -22.53 -10.70
C GLU A 228 -16.15 -21.92 -11.11
N ASN A 229 -16.35 -21.59 -12.40
CA ASN A 229 -17.57 -20.92 -12.88
C ASN A 229 -18.54 -21.83 -13.67
N CYS A 230 -18.20 -23.09 -13.96
CA CYS A 230 -19.11 -24.02 -14.65
C CYS A 230 -19.93 -24.87 -13.68
N THR A 231 -21.05 -24.34 -13.18
CA THR A 231 -22.09 -25.05 -12.43
C THR A 231 -22.95 -25.96 -13.33
N GLY A 232 -22.33 -26.81 -14.17
CA GLY A 232 -23.07 -27.69 -15.08
C GLY A 232 -22.30 -28.71 -15.93
N CYS A 233 -20.96 -28.84 -15.80
CA CYS A 233 -20.15 -29.66 -16.73
C CYS A 233 -19.90 -31.12 -16.29
N THR A 234 -20.87 -31.78 -15.64
CA THR A 234 -20.70 -33.18 -15.20
C THR A 234 -20.94 -34.25 -16.28
N ASN A 235 -21.27 -33.90 -17.53
CA ASN A 235 -21.75 -34.87 -18.53
C ASN A 235 -20.97 -34.92 -19.85
N PHE A 236 -19.64 -34.76 -19.85
CA PHE A 236 -18.84 -35.09 -21.04
C PHE A 236 -17.85 -36.22 -20.73
N SER A 237 -18.38 -37.45 -20.79
CA SER A 237 -17.56 -38.65 -20.91
C SER A 237 -17.40 -38.94 -22.41
N PRO A 238 -16.18 -38.93 -22.98
CA PRO A 238 -15.99 -39.29 -24.38
C PRO A 238 -16.21 -40.80 -24.53
N ALA A 239 -17.22 -41.17 -25.31
CA ALA A 239 -17.50 -42.55 -25.68
C ALA A 239 -16.25 -43.17 -26.34
N ALA A 240 -15.77 -44.27 -25.76
CA ALA A 240 -14.78 -45.15 -26.37
C ALA A 240 -15.38 -45.80 -27.63
N GLY A 241 -14.92 -45.36 -28.80
CA GLY A 241 -15.21 -46.00 -30.08
C GLY A 241 -14.35 -47.24 -30.26
N SER A 242 -15.03 -48.37 -30.42
CA SER A 242 -14.52 -49.68 -30.88
C SER A 242 -14.11 -49.67 -32.35
#